data_AF-A0A7S2GWK9-F1
#
_entry.id   AF-A0A7S2GWK9-F1
#
_cell.length_a   1.000
_cell.length_b   1.000
_cell.length_c   1.000
_cell.angle_alpha   90.00
_cell.angle_beta   90.00
_cell.angle_gamma   90.00
#
_symmetry.space_group_name_H-M   'P 1'
#
loop_
_entity.id
_entity.type
_entity.pdbx_description
1 polymer ?
#
loop_
_entity_poly.entity_id
_entity_poly.type
_entity_poly.pdbx_seq_one_letter_code
_entity_poly.pdbx_strand_id
1 'polypeptide(L)'
;KALFDYFEALFPGKVHSACVVLNLPHLEAKSARRKRVLRRLEKAIAYHEATGRRMTHVVGRHRVRCFGIESMPIIPFGGKMLSKEDQKDESRLPQRGERVDSITYYTRDLVSMNEQIAQMQAEKKAMAEKGNNEVPASQWISHALGVASDAAATTLSGRQSDEDGLVHNWACKNAVRRTLWSILR
;
A
#
# COMPACT_ATOMS: atom_id res chain seq x y z
N LYS A 1 -9.70 20.23 14.58
CA LYS A 1 -9.77 21.37 15.54
C LYS A 1 -10.21 20.89 16.92
N ALA A 2 -11.36 20.22 17.03
CA ALA A 2 -11.85 19.65 18.30
C ALA A 2 -10.81 18.89 19.15
N LEU A 3 -9.98 18.03 18.54
CA LEU A 3 -8.91 17.32 19.27
C LEU A 3 -7.83 18.24 19.83
N PHE A 4 -7.43 19.27 19.08
CA PHE A 4 -6.45 20.24 19.55
C PHE A 4 -7.03 21.02 20.72
N ASP A 5 -8.26 21.53 20.58
CA ASP A 5 -8.94 22.32 21.62
C ASP A 5 -9.12 21.50 22.91
N TYR A 6 -9.41 20.20 22.80
CA TYR A 6 -9.49 19.28 23.94
C TYR A 6 -8.17 19.14 24.70
N PHE A 7 -7.07 18.90 23.99
CA PHE A 7 -5.77 18.76 24.64
C PHE A 7 -5.22 20.08 25.16
N GLU A 8 -5.50 21.19 24.49
CA GLU A 8 -5.12 22.53 24.94
C GLU A 8 -5.85 22.91 26.24
N ALA A 9 -7.12 22.53 26.39
CA ALA A 9 -7.86 22.71 27.63
C ALA A 9 -7.27 21.91 28.81
N LEU A 10 -6.73 20.71 28.55
CA LEU A 10 -6.07 19.88 29.57
C LEU A 10 -4.64 20.35 29.89
N PHE A 11 -3.91 20.84 28.89
CA PHE A 11 -2.49 21.18 28.99
C PHE A 11 -2.18 22.53 28.31
N PRO A 12 -2.62 23.65 28.88
CA PRO A 12 -2.50 24.96 28.23
C PRO A 12 -1.03 25.32 27.97
N GLY A 13 -0.73 25.77 26.76
CA GLY A 13 0.60 26.20 26.33
C GLY A 13 1.62 25.07 26.10
N LYS A 14 1.20 23.79 26.20
CA LYS A 14 2.08 22.63 25.99
C LYS A 14 1.80 21.86 24.69
N VAL A 15 0.67 22.11 24.02
CA VAL A 15 0.27 21.36 22.82
C VAL A 15 0.67 22.13 21.56
N HIS A 16 1.61 21.59 20.80
CA HIS A 16 2.08 22.22 19.55
C HIS A 16 1.20 21.88 18.33
N SER A 17 0.73 20.64 18.22
CA SER A 17 -0.16 20.19 17.16
C SER A 17 -0.87 18.90 17.55
N ALA A 18 -2.06 18.66 16.97
CA ALA A 18 -2.78 17.40 17.09
C ALA A 18 -3.03 16.83 15.70
N CYS A 19 -2.67 15.57 15.48
CA CYS A 19 -2.85 14.86 14.21
C CYS A 19 -3.74 13.64 14.42
N VAL A 20 -4.66 13.41 13.48
CA VAL A 20 -5.46 12.18 13.43
C VAL A 20 -4.82 11.25 12.41
N VAL A 21 -4.37 10.09 12.86
CA VAL A 21 -3.85 9.05 11.97
C VAL A 21 -5.02 8.13 11.59
N LEU A 22 -5.36 8.12 10.30
CA LEU A 22 -6.39 7.24 9.74
C LEU A 22 -5.74 5.98 9.16
N ASN A 23 -6.24 4.80 9.53
CA ASN A 23 -5.82 3.55 8.92
C ASN A 23 -6.46 3.40 7.53
N LEU A 24 -5.69 3.64 6.47
CA LEU A 24 -6.18 3.65 5.07
C LEU A 24 -5.42 2.64 4.20
N PRO A 25 -5.62 1.32 4.40
CA PRO A 25 -4.78 0.28 3.78
C PRO A 25 -4.84 0.30 2.24
N HIS A 26 -5.97 0.67 1.65
CA HIS A 26 -6.12 0.77 0.19
C HIS A 26 -5.32 1.94 -0.41
N LEU A 27 -5.29 3.08 0.28
CA LEU A 27 -4.52 4.25 -0.13
C LEU A 27 -3.02 3.96 -0.03
N GLU A 28 -2.60 3.31 1.06
CA GLU A 28 -1.22 2.85 1.24
C GLU A 28 -0.79 1.85 0.17
N ALA A 29 -1.63 0.86 -0.14
CA ALA A 29 -1.34 -0.12 -1.19
C ALA A 29 -1.15 0.55 -2.56
N LYS A 30 -2.00 1.52 -2.92
CA LYS A 30 -1.86 2.29 -4.17
C LYS A 30 -0.63 3.21 -4.16
N SER A 31 -0.36 3.89 -3.05
CA SER A 31 0.87 4.70 -2.88
C SER A 31 2.13 3.84 -3.01
N ALA A 32 2.12 2.65 -2.39
CA ALA A 32 3.21 1.69 -2.48
C ALA A 32 3.40 1.20 -3.92
N ARG A 33 2.32 0.94 -4.67
CA ARG A 33 2.37 0.60 -6.10
C ARG A 33 2.97 1.74 -6.92
N ARG A 34 2.50 2.97 -6.74
CA ARG A 34 3.04 4.18 -7.39
C ARG A 34 4.55 4.30 -7.18
N LYS A 35 5.03 4.14 -5.95
CA LYS A 35 6.48 4.16 -5.63
C LYS A 35 7.27 3.05 -6.34
N ARG A 36 6.66 1.92 -6.74
CA ARG A 36 7.36 0.90 -7.55
C ARG A 36 7.46 1.33 -9.00
N VAL A 37 6.38 1.86 -9.55
CA VAL A 37 6.34 2.34 -10.94
C VAL A 37 7.30 3.50 -11.15
N LEU A 38 7.36 4.43 -10.19
CA LEU A 38 8.31 5.54 -10.20
C LEU A 38 9.76 5.03 -10.28
N ARG A 39 10.16 4.10 -9.40
CA ARG A 39 11.50 3.48 -9.46
C ARG A 39 11.81 2.78 -10.78
N ARG A 40 10.80 2.17 -11.40
CA ARG A 40 10.96 1.51 -12.71
C ARG A 40 11.13 2.54 -13.82
N LEU A 41 10.41 3.66 -13.74
CA LEU A 41 10.54 4.79 -14.65
C LEU A 41 11.93 5.41 -14.51
N GLU A 42 12.39 5.70 -13.30
CA GLU A 42 13.75 6.20 -13.02
C GLU A 42 14.81 5.28 -13.62
N LYS A 43 14.68 3.95 -13.40
CA LYS A 43 15.59 2.97 -14.00
C LYS A 43 15.56 2.99 -15.54
N ALA A 44 14.39 3.19 -16.14
CA ALA A 44 14.23 3.26 -17.58
C ALA A 44 14.87 4.54 -18.17
N ILE A 45 14.71 5.67 -17.48
CA ILE A 45 15.31 6.96 -17.84
C ILE A 45 16.84 6.87 -17.73
N ALA A 46 17.36 6.41 -16.59
CA ALA A 46 18.80 6.23 -16.39
C ALA A 46 19.43 5.31 -17.43
N TYR A 47 18.73 4.22 -17.83
CA TYR A 47 19.19 3.36 -18.92
C TYR A 47 19.24 4.09 -20.27
N HIS A 48 18.22 4.90 -20.56
CA HIS A 48 18.15 5.67 -21.79
C HIS A 48 19.26 6.73 -21.86
N GLU A 49 19.52 7.42 -20.76
CA GLU A 49 20.61 8.39 -20.63
C GLU A 49 21.98 7.74 -20.81
N ALA A 50 22.20 6.56 -20.21
CA ALA A 50 23.49 5.87 -20.28
C ALA A 50 23.79 5.22 -21.65
N THR A 51 22.76 4.73 -22.36
CA THR A 51 22.95 3.93 -23.59
C THR A 51 22.44 4.59 -24.87
N GLY A 52 21.67 5.67 -24.76
CA GLY A 52 20.94 6.30 -25.86
C GLY A 52 19.75 5.48 -26.40
N ARG A 53 19.51 4.26 -25.88
CA ARG A 53 18.47 3.34 -26.37
C ARG A 53 17.23 3.36 -25.48
N ARG A 54 16.05 3.15 -26.07
CA ARG A 54 14.78 3.06 -25.32
C ARG A 54 14.61 1.66 -24.72
N MET A 55 14.43 1.58 -23.40
CA MET A 55 14.22 0.30 -22.71
C MET A 55 12.82 -0.24 -23.00
N THR A 56 12.72 -1.45 -23.57
CA THR A 56 11.44 -2.14 -23.75
C THR A 56 11.20 -3.20 -22.69
N HIS A 57 9.95 -3.44 -22.29
CA HIS A 57 9.59 -4.56 -21.42
C HIS A 57 8.27 -5.21 -21.82
N VAL A 58 8.01 -6.41 -21.28
CA VAL A 58 6.75 -7.12 -21.47
C VAL A 58 5.80 -6.84 -20.31
N VAL A 59 4.59 -6.35 -20.63
CA VAL A 59 3.56 -5.99 -19.63
C VAL A 59 3.08 -7.23 -18.88
N GLY A 60 2.90 -7.08 -17.55
CA GLY A 60 2.35 -8.13 -16.70
C GLY A 60 3.27 -9.33 -16.43
N ARG A 61 4.56 -9.24 -16.75
CA ARG A 61 5.56 -10.22 -16.28
C ARG A 61 5.92 -9.96 -14.82
N HIS A 62 5.95 -11.05 -14.04
CA HIS A 62 6.32 -10.99 -12.64
C HIS A 62 7.80 -10.60 -12.48
N ARG A 63 8.09 -9.80 -11.46
CA ARG A 63 9.45 -9.36 -11.10
C ARG A 63 9.64 -9.56 -9.61
N VAL A 64 10.79 -10.09 -9.23
CA VAL A 64 11.13 -10.34 -7.82
C VAL A 64 11.92 -9.14 -7.32
N ARG A 65 11.62 -8.71 -6.08
CA ARG A 65 12.41 -7.68 -5.39
C ARG A 65 13.21 -8.36 -4.28
N CYS A 66 14.52 -8.19 -4.29
CA CYS A 66 15.43 -8.64 -3.25
C CYS A 66 16.30 -7.46 -2.81
N PHE A 67 16.40 -7.19 -1.50
CA PHE A 67 17.20 -6.08 -0.94
C PHE A 67 16.96 -4.70 -1.59
N GLY A 68 15.70 -4.38 -1.91
CA GLY A 68 15.34 -3.10 -2.55
C GLY A 68 15.63 -3.04 -4.06
N ILE A 69 16.37 -4.00 -4.61
CA ILE A 69 16.70 -4.12 -6.03
C ILE A 69 15.59 -4.93 -6.72
N GLU A 70 15.04 -4.38 -7.80
CA GLU A 70 14.07 -5.10 -8.64
C GLU A 70 14.79 -5.89 -9.74
N SER A 71 14.51 -7.19 -9.79
CA SER A 71 15.02 -8.09 -10.82
C SER A 71 14.50 -7.69 -12.20
N MET A 72 15.25 -8.08 -13.24
CA MET A 72 14.67 -8.17 -14.58
C MET A 72 13.51 -9.18 -14.56
N PRO A 73 12.51 -9.02 -15.45
CA PRO A 73 11.41 -9.98 -15.54
C PRO A 73 11.97 -11.39 -15.74
N ILE A 74 11.50 -12.34 -14.94
CA ILE A 74 11.91 -13.73 -15.07
C ILE A 74 11.44 -14.20 -16.44
N ILE A 75 12.40 -14.51 -17.31
CA ILE A 75 12.13 -15.11 -18.61
C ILE A 75 12.02 -16.62 -18.33
N PRO A 76 10.83 -17.23 -18.45
CA PRO A 76 10.77 -18.69 -18.46
C PRO A 76 11.60 -19.15 -19.66
N PHE A 77 12.61 -19.97 -19.39
CA PHE A 77 13.41 -20.68 -20.38
C PHE A 77 12.44 -21.40 -21.34
N GLY A 78 12.25 -20.90 -22.58
CA GLY A 78 11.47 -21.60 -23.62
C GLY A 78 10.22 -20.92 -24.23
N GLY A 79 9.87 -19.68 -23.88
CA GLY A 79 8.73 -18.99 -24.52
C GLY A 79 9.09 -18.31 -25.84
N LYS A 80 8.73 -18.90 -26.99
CA LYS A 80 8.90 -18.32 -28.34
C LYS A 80 8.36 -16.89 -28.42
N MET A 81 9.19 -15.95 -28.91
CA MET A 81 8.76 -14.59 -29.26
C MET A 81 7.91 -14.64 -30.53
N LEU A 82 6.60 -14.45 -30.40
CA LEU A 82 5.82 -13.95 -31.54
C LEU A 82 6.03 -12.44 -31.63
N SER A 83 6.93 -12.03 -32.51
CA SER A 83 7.01 -10.66 -33.00
C SER A 83 5.84 -10.47 -33.97
N LYS A 84 4.70 -10.00 -33.47
CA LYS A 84 3.61 -9.52 -34.31
C LYS A 84 3.68 -8.00 -34.30
N GLU A 85 4.17 -7.44 -35.40
CA GLU A 85 4.14 -6.00 -35.68
C GLU A 85 2.68 -5.61 -35.98
N ASP A 86 1.87 -5.47 -34.95
CA ASP A 86 0.52 -4.93 -35.09
C ASP A 86 0.55 -3.41 -34.80
N GLN A 87 0.04 -2.63 -35.77
CA GLN A 87 -0.05 -1.17 -35.79
C GLN A 87 -0.56 -0.59 -34.46
N LYS A 88 0.13 0.46 -34.00
CA LYS A 88 -0.14 1.18 -32.75
C LYS A 88 -1.43 1.98 -32.81
N ASP A 89 -2.48 1.46 -32.19
CA ASP A 89 -3.50 2.31 -31.58
C ASP A 89 -2.92 2.86 -30.26
N GLU A 90 -2.42 4.10 -30.26
CA GLU A 90 -1.86 4.75 -29.07
C GLU A 90 -2.86 4.95 -27.93
N SER A 91 -4.16 4.84 -28.23
CA SER A 91 -5.29 5.11 -27.34
C SER A 91 -5.59 3.97 -26.37
N ARG A 92 -5.19 2.73 -26.67
CA ARG A 92 -5.51 1.57 -25.83
C ARG A 92 -4.45 1.36 -24.75
N LEU A 93 -4.90 0.99 -23.55
CA LEU A 93 -3.99 0.50 -22.52
C LEU A 93 -3.37 -0.83 -22.99
N PRO A 94 -2.05 -0.99 -22.94
CA PRO A 94 -1.40 -2.18 -23.47
C PRO A 94 -1.77 -3.41 -22.65
N GLN A 95 -1.94 -4.53 -23.34
CA GLN A 95 -2.43 -5.77 -22.74
C GLN A 95 -1.30 -6.59 -22.12
N ARG A 96 -1.65 -7.50 -21.20
CA ARG A 96 -0.67 -8.42 -20.58
C ARG A 96 0.01 -9.26 -21.68
N GLY A 97 1.34 -9.30 -21.65
CA GLY A 97 2.14 -10.02 -22.65
C GLY A 97 2.64 -9.16 -23.80
N GLU A 98 2.15 -7.92 -23.94
CA GLU A 98 2.59 -6.98 -24.98
C GLU A 98 3.98 -6.40 -24.66
N ARG A 99 4.82 -6.22 -25.69
CA ARG A 99 6.13 -5.56 -25.56
C ARG A 99 5.94 -4.06 -25.78
N VAL A 100 6.26 -3.27 -24.76
CA VAL A 100 6.02 -1.82 -24.76
C VAL A 100 7.31 -1.05 -24.44
N ASP A 101 7.35 0.21 -24.88
CA ASP A 101 8.35 1.17 -24.39
C ASP A 101 8.13 1.45 -22.90
N SER A 102 9.17 1.25 -22.09
CA SER A 102 9.04 1.32 -20.64
C SER A 102 8.81 2.73 -20.15
N ILE A 103 9.43 3.73 -20.80
CA ILE A 103 9.29 5.13 -20.39
C ILE A 103 7.86 5.59 -20.65
N THR A 104 7.36 5.41 -21.87
CA THR A 104 5.99 5.79 -22.24
C THR A 104 4.96 5.05 -21.37
N TYR A 105 5.13 3.75 -21.19
CA TYR A 105 4.23 2.94 -20.37
C TYR A 105 4.17 3.41 -18.91
N TYR A 106 5.32 3.52 -18.23
CA TYR A 106 5.33 3.88 -16.81
C TYR A 106 4.95 5.34 -16.58
N THR A 107 5.19 6.23 -17.54
CA THR A 107 4.72 7.62 -17.46
C THR A 107 3.19 7.67 -17.45
N ARG A 108 2.53 6.97 -18.39
CA ARG A 108 1.06 6.88 -18.45
C ARG A 108 0.48 6.20 -17.20
N ASP A 109 1.08 5.10 -16.74
CA ASP A 109 0.65 4.39 -15.52
C ASP A 109 0.80 5.27 -14.27
N LEU A 110 1.86 6.10 -14.20
CA LEU A 110 2.07 7.05 -13.10
C LEU A 110 0.98 8.13 -13.05
N VAL A 111 0.62 8.71 -14.21
CA VAL A 111 -0.44 9.72 -14.31
C VAL A 111 -1.77 9.14 -13.84
N SER A 112 -2.16 7.98 -14.38
CA SER A 112 -3.40 7.30 -13.98
C SER A 112 -3.44 6.97 -12.48
N MET A 113 -2.32 6.53 -11.89
CA MET A 113 -2.26 6.27 -10.45
C MET A 113 -2.33 7.55 -9.61
N ASN A 114 -1.78 8.67 -10.07
CA ASN A 114 -1.87 9.94 -9.36
C ASN A 114 -3.32 10.44 -9.30
N GLU A 115 -4.04 10.36 -10.42
CA GLU A 115 -5.47 10.71 -10.48
C GLU A 115 -6.28 9.83 -9.51
N GLN A 116 -6.07 8.52 -9.53
CA GLN A 116 -6.75 7.60 -8.62
C GLN A 116 -6.44 7.86 -7.15
N ILE A 117 -5.19 8.21 -6.81
CA ILE A 117 -4.80 8.55 -5.44
C ILE A 117 -5.48 9.85 -5.01
N ALA A 118 -5.49 10.87 -5.86
CA ALA A 118 -6.14 12.14 -5.59
C ALA A 118 -7.65 11.95 -5.36
N GLN A 119 -8.30 11.15 -6.19
CA GLN A 119 -9.72 10.82 -6.04
C GLN A 119 -10.02 10.15 -4.70
N MET A 120 -9.27 9.09 -4.34
CA MET A 120 -9.48 8.43 -3.05
C MET A 120 -9.18 9.33 -1.86
N GLN A 121 -8.18 10.22 -1.97
CA GLN A 121 -7.90 11.20 -0.92
C GLN A 121 -9.07 12.16 -0.75
N ALA A 122 -9.64 12.66 -1.85
CA ALA A 122 -10.82 13.52 -1.83
C ALA A 122 -12.03 12.80 -1.20
N GLU A 123 -12.31 11.56 -1.62
CA GLU A 123 -13.39 10.75 -1.07
C GLU A 123 -13.23 10.49 0.42
N LYS A 124 -12.01 10.14 0.87
CA LYS A 124 -11.73 9.89 2.29
C LYS A 124 -11.78 11.16 3.11
N LYS A 125 -11.33 12.29 2.55
CA LYS A 125 -11.47 13.60 3.19
C LYS A 125 -12.94 13.98 3.35
N ALA A 126 -13.76 13.80 2.31
CA ALA A 126 -15.19 14.09 2.34
C ALA A 126 -15.93 13.20 3.36
N MET A 127 -15.58 11.91 3.45
CA MET A 127 -16.10 11.01 4.49
C MET A 127 -15.73 11.47 5.90
N ALA A 128 -14.49 11.91 6.10
CA ALA A 128 -14.03 12.42 7.40
C ALA A 128 -14.71 13.75 7.78
N GLU A 129 -14.90 14.66 6.82
CA GLU A 129 -15.62 15.91 7.01
C GLU A 129 -17.10 15.67 7.34
N LYS A 130 -17.76 14.75 6.63
CA LYS A 130 -19.14 14.35 6.91
C LYS A 130 -19.29 13.71 8.29
N GLY A 131 -18.41 12.78 8.65
CA GLY A 131 -18.42 12.14 9.98
C GLY A 131 -18.20 13.14 11.12
N ASN A 132 -17.39 14.18 10.91
CA ASN A 132 -17.19 15.26 11.90
C ASN A 132 -18.45 16.11 12.12
N ASN A 133 -19.37 16.15 11.16
CA ASN A 133 -20.63 16.89 11.28
C ASN A 133 -21.77 16.04 11.88
N GLU A 134 -21.73 14.71 11.70
CA GLU A 134 -22.81 13.81 12.10
C GLU A 134 -22.65 13.24 13.51
N VAL A 135 -21.42 13.06 14.02
CA VAL A 135 -21.18 12.52 15.36
C VAL A 135 -20.27 13.46 16.15
N PRO A 136 -20.75 14.07 17.25
CA PRO A 136 -19.90 14.87 18.14
C PRO A 136 -18.71 14.03 18.61
N ALA A 137 -17.50 14.57 18.51
CA ALA A 137 -16.28 13.89 18.95
C ALA A 137 -16.37 13.36 20.40
N SER A 138 -17.19 14.00 21.24
CA SER A 138 -17.51 13.54 22.59
C SER A 138 -18.13 12.15 22.62
N GLN A 139 -19.06 11.81 21.73
CA GLN A 139 -19.70 10.49 21.68
C GLN A 139 -18.70 9.39 21.28
N TRP A 140 -17.80 9.70 20.34
CA TRP A 140 -16.74 8.77 19.92
C TRP A 140 -15.72 8.52 21.04
N ILE A 141 -15.31 9.58 21.75
CA ILE A 141 -14.39 9.48 22.89
C ILE A 141 -15.04 8.72 24.05
N SER A 142 -16.31 8.99 24.36
CA SER A 142 -17.04 8.25 25.41
C SER A 142 -17.17 6.76 25.08
N HIS A 143 -17.45 6.42 23.81
CA HIS A 143 -17.51 5.02 23.38
C HIS A 143 -16.13 4.34 23.41
N ALA A 144 -15.08 5.02 22.95
CA ALA A 144 -13.72 4.49 22.99
C ALA A 144 -13.22 4.27 24.44
N LEU A 145 -13.53 5.21 25.35
CA LEU A 145 -13.24 5.08 26.78
C LEU A 145 -14.05 3.95 27.42
N GLY A 146 -15.33 3.79 27.06
CA GLY A 146 -16.16 2.67 27.50
C GLY A 146 -15.55 1.33 27.10
N VAL A 147 -15.21 1.16 25.81
CA VAL A 147 -14.59 -0.08 25.30
C VAL A 147 -13.22 -0.35 25.94
N ALA A 148 -12.39 0.69 26.13
CA ALA A 148 -11.09 0.54 26.78
C ALA A 148 -11.24 0.20 28.27
N SER A 149 -12.21 0.81 28.96
CA SER A 149 -12.54 0.53 30.35
C SER A 149 -13.09 -0.88 30.53
N ASP A 150 -13.97 -1.33 29.63
CA ASP A 150 -14.54 -2.68 29.66
C ASP A 150 -13.48 -3.74 29.37
N ALA A 151 -12.58 -3.48 28.40
CA ALA A 151 -11.44 -4.36 28.13
C ALA A 151 -10.47 -4.43 29.32
N ALA A 152 -10.21 -3.30 29.99
CA ALA A 152 -9.39 -3.24 31.21
C ALA A 152 -10.06 -3.94 32.40
N ALA A 153 -11.38 -3.75 32.58
CA ALA A 153 -12.16 -4.42 33.60
C ALA A 153 -12.18 -5.93 33.39
N THR A 154 -12.31 -6.40 32.14
CA THR A 154 -12.27 -7.83 31.79
C THR A 154 -10.90 -8.44 32.04
N THR A 155 -9.81 -7.70 31.82
CA THR A 155 -8.44 -8.16 32.15
C THR A 155 -8.14 -8.15 33.64
N LEU A 156 -8.79 -7.27 34.41
CA LEU A 156 -8.67 -7.23 35.87
C LEU A 156 -9.56 -8.24 36.58
N SER A 157 -10.78 -8.49 36.09
CA SER A 157 -11.71 -9.48 36.64
C SER A 157 -11.31 -10.93 36.31
N GLY A 158 -10.52 -11.14 35.25
CA GLY A 158 -9.95 -12.44 34.88
C GLY A 158 -8.71 -12.85 35.68
N ARG A 159 -8.28 -12.10 36.70
CA ARG A 159 -7.02 -12.34 37.43
C ARG A 159 -7.20 -12.91 38.84
N GLN A 160 -8.19 -13.78 39.01
CA GLN A 160 -8.28 -14.73 40.13
C GLN A 160 -8.62 -16.11 39.58
N SER A 161 -7.66 -16.77 38.94
CA SER A 161 -7.47 -18.23 38.94
C SER A 161 -6.30 -18.55 38.00
N ASP A 162 -5.27 -19.11 38.61
CA ASP A 162 -4.29 -20.03 38.06
C ASP A 162 -3.14 -19.52 37.18
N GLU A 163 -1.99 -20.06 37.57
CA GLU A 163 -0.65 -19.81 37.10
C GLU A 163 -0.36 -20.43 35.72
N ASP A 164 0.83 -20.08 35.24
CA ASP A 164 1.56 -20.66 34.10
C ASP A 164 1.16 -20.26 32.67
N GLY A 165 2.09 -19.56 32.01
CA GLY A 165 2.36 -19.81 30.60
C GLY A 165 2.31 -18.60 29.66
N LEU A 166 3.48 -17.99 29.47
CA LEU A 166 3.99 -17.45 28.20
C LEU A 166 3.02 -16.65 27.29
N VAL A 167 3.30 -15.36 27.26
CA VAL A 167 2.96 -14.38 26.23
C VAL A 167 3.24 -14.93 24.82
N HIS A 168 2.25 -15.47 24.11
CA HIS A 168 2.26 -15.59 22.65
C HIS A 168 0.85 -15.81 22.09
N ASN A 169 0.21 -14.75 21.58
CA ASN A 169 -0.62 -14.88 20.37
C ASN A 169 -0.92 -13.52 19.71
N TRP A 170 0.10 -12.92 19.11
CA TRP A 170 -0.05 -12.13 17.89
C TRP A 170 0.49 -12.95 16.71
N ALA A 171 -0.11 -14.11 16.45
CA ALA A 171 0.20 -14.90 15.27
C ALA A 171 -0.69 -14.47 14.11
N CYS A 172 -0.22 -13.45 13.41
CA CYS A 172 -0.61 -13.13 12.04
C CYS A 172 -0.36 -14.37 11.16
N LYS A 173 -1.40 -15.15 10.84
CA LYS A 173 -1.30 -16.26 9.87
C LYS A 173 -1.29 -15.70 8.45
N ASN A 174 -0.15 -15.16 8.04
CA ASN A 174 0.27 -15.17 6.63
C ASN A 174 0.77 -16.58 6.29
N ALA A 175 -0.15 -17.46 5.89
CA ALA A 175 0.21 -18.77 5.34
C ALA A 175 0.53 -18.64 3.85
N VAL A 176 1.74 -18.15 3.53
CA VAL A 176 2.36 -18.34 2.21
C VAL A 176 3.82 -18.66 2.43
N ARG A 177 4.17 -19.97 2.48
CA ARG A 177 5.35 -20.56 1.82
C ARG A 177 5.62 -22.00 2.28
N ARG A 178 6.03 -22.80 1.29
CA ARG A 178 6.72 -24.11 1.32
C ARG A 178 5.85 -25.37 1.26
N THR A 179 5.62 -25.80 0.02
CA THR A 179 5.71 -27.23 -0.37
C THR A 179 6.03 -27.30 -1.86
N LEU A 180 7.31 -27.44 -2.19
CA LEU A 180 7.78 -27.96 -3.50
C LEU A 180 9.27 -28.32 -3.38
N TRP A 181 9.53 -29.28 -2.50
CA TRP A 181 10.78 -30.05 -2.43
C TRP A 181 10.38 -31.50 -2.14
N SER A 182 9.83 -32.20 -3.15
CA SER A 182 9.65 -33.67 -3.12
C SER A 182 9.27 -34.27 -4.48
N ILE A 183 9.84 -33.79 -5.59
CA ILE A 183 9.79 -34.53 -6.87
C ILE A 183 11.21 -34.52 -7.44
N LEU A 184 11.99 -35.50 -7.01
CA LEU A 184 13.11 -36.15 -7.71
C LEU A 184 13.76 -37.13 -6.72
N ARG A 185 13.15 -38.30 -6.62
CA ARG A 185 13.83 -39.57 -6.38
C ARG A 185 13.16 -40.62 -7.23
#